data_AF-M0FHM0-F1
#
_entry.id   AF-M0FHM0-F1
#
_cell.length_a   1.000
_cell.length_b   1.000
_cell.length_c   1.000
_cell.angle_alpha   90.00
_cell.angle_beta   90.00
_cell.angle_gamma   90.00
#
_symmetry.space_group_name_H-M   'P 1'
#
loop_
_entity.id
_entity.type
_entity.pdbx_description
1 polymer ?
#
loop_
_entity_poly.entity_id
_entity_poly.type
_entity_poly.pdbx_seq_one_letter_code
_entity_poly.pdbx_strand_id
1 'polypeptide(L)'
;MNRASVARFTRLVTAVGAALVLAGLAVQVTTLRLGVPHLQWGLRAASDAEVLGVGLWWVAVATRLVGPWRTQRRVGPERDPTRQAVYVTRGLLDALLNRAARAEPSRESLSLGTTAAGELDGAESLDATRPVFSHFVHPSAGAAVRGVFGVDLSTAPGRTPGQFVSHPWGPLAATKRDTLREVVFVAVPPWDDDCVAAFDRAGRRRPLRVVDAEPRESFDEAVSAAGPAASPPTPTPADG
;
A
#
# COMPACT_ATOMS: atom_id res chain seq x y z
N MET A 1 13.10 7.27 -21.78
CA MET A 1 11.88 8.00 -22.22
C MET A 1 11.59 9.11 -21.21
N ASN A 2 11.67 10.38 -21.61
CA ASN A 2 11.69 11.51 -20.65
C ASN A 2 10.34 11.73 -19.96
N ARG A 3 10.35 12.07 -18.66
CA ARG A 3 9.17 12.34 -17.80
C ARG A 3 8.22 13.40 -18.40
N ALA A 4 8.76 14.35 -19.16
CA ALA A 4 8.01 15.37 -19.89
C ALA A 4 7.24 14.84 -21.11
N SER A 5 7.65 13.70 -21.68
CA SER A 5 6.93 13.04 -22.77
C SER A 5 5.73 12.24 -22.25
N VAL A 6 5.85 11.62 -21.08
CA VAL A 6 4.75 10.88 -20.43
C VAL A 6 3.63 11.84 -20.03
N ALA A 7 3.95 12.99 -19.41
CA ALA A 7 2.95 13.98 -19.02
C ALA A 7 2.25 14.64 -20.23
N ARG A 8 2.97 14.85 -21.34
CA ARG A 8 2.38 15.34 -22.60
C ARG A 8 1.47 14.30 -23.24
N PHE A 9 1.88 13.04 -23.23
CA PHE A 9 1.09 11.93 -23.77
C PHE A 9 -0.22 11.74 -23.01
N THR A 10 -0.19 11.76 -21.67
CA THR A 10 -1.41 11.67 -20.85
C THR A 10 -2.38 12.83 -21.12
N ARG A 11 -1.87 14.07 -21.24
CA ARG A 11 -2.72 15.22 -21.58
C ARG A 11 -3.32 15.12 -22.98
N LEU A 12 -2.58 14.59 -23.95
CA LEU A 12 -3.04 14.37 -25.31
C LEU A 12 -4.16 13.33 -25.36
N VAL A 13 -3.98 12.19 -24.68
CA VAL A 13 -4.98 11.12 -24.62
C VAL A 13 -6.28 11.62 -23.97
N THR A 14 -6.19 12.38 -22.87
CA THR A 14 -7.37 12.96 -22.21
C THR A 14 -8.07 14.01 -23.08
N ALA A 15 -7.33 14.85 -23.80
CA ALA A 15 -7.90 15.87 -24.69
C ALA A 15 -8.60 15.23 -25.90
N VAL A 16 -8.01 14.18 -26.49
CA VAL A 16 -8.60 13.43 -27.61
C VAL A 16 -9.90 12.73 -27.16
N GLY A 17 -9.89 12.11 -25.97
CA GLY A 17 -11.10 11.50 -25.41
C GLY A 17 -12.22 12.51 -25.19
N ALA A 18 -11.91 13.68 -24.61
CA ALA A 18 -12.89 14.74 -24.41
C ALA A 18 -13.46 15.30 -25.73
N ALA A 19 -12.63 15.44 -26.76
CA ALA A 19 -13.05 15.90 -28.08
C ALA A 19 -14.02 14.91 -28.76
N LEU A 20 -13.77 13.60 -28.66
CA LEU A 20 -14.64 12.57 -29.21
C LEU A 20 -16.02 12.54 -28.52
N VAL A 21 -16.05 12.72 -27.20
CA VAL A 21 -17.32 12.83 -26.45
C VAL A 21 -18.11 14.07 -26.89
N LEU A 22 -17.45 15.22 -27.00
CA LEU A 22 -18.11 16.45 -27.46
C LEU A 22 -18.59 16.35 -28.90
N ALA A 23 -17.85 15.68 -29.79
CA ALA A 23 -18.26 15.45 -31.16
C ALA A 23 -19.50 14.54 -31.25
N GLY A 24 -19.54 13.44 -30.48
CA GLY A 24 -20.72 12.59 -30.41
C GLY A 24 -21.95 13.33 -29.88
N LEU A 25 -21.77 14.16 -28.86
CA LEU A 25 -22.85 14.97 -28.28
C LEU A 25 -23.32 16.07 -29.23
N ALA A 26 -22.40 16.69 -29.98
CA ALA A 26 -22.74 17.66 -31.03
C ALA A 26 -23.55 17.01 -32.15
N VAL A 27 -23.13 15.84 -32.67
CA VAL A 27 -23.91 15.09 -33.68
C VAL A 27 -25.31 14.77 -33.17
N GLN A 28 -25.43 14.36 -31.91
CA GLN A 28 -26.72 13.99 -31.31
C GLN A 28 -27.63 15.19 -31.02
N VAL A 29 -27.07 16.34 -30.65
CA VAL A 29 -27.82 17.60 -30.51
C VAL A 29 -28.24 18.12 -31.88
N THR A 30 -27.37 18.01 -32.89
CA THR A 30 -27.65 18.41 -34.27
C THR A 30 -28.75 17.55 -34.88
N THR A 31 -28.76 16.23 -34.66
CA THR A 31 -29.86 15.36 -35.10
C THR A 31 -31.17 15.68 -34.39
N LEU A 32 -31.15 16.00 -33.09
CA LEU A 32 -32.36 16.44 -32.35
C LEU A 32 -32.90 17.80 -32.82
N ARG A 33 -32.01 18.76 -33.14
CA ARG A 33 -32.37 20.14 -33.51
C ARG A 33 -32.86 20.28 -34.94
N LEU A 34 -32.33 19.48 -35.87
CA LEU A 34 -32.68 19.58 -37.30
C LEU A 34 -33.94 18.80 -37.68
N GLY A 35 -34.54 18.05 -36.74
CA GLY A 35 -35.77 17.29 -37.02
C GLY A 35 -35.63 16.36 -38.23
N VAL A 36 -34.41 15.88 -38.50
CA VAL A 36 -34.14 15.05 -39.67
C VAL A 36 -34.87 13.73 -39.47
N PRO A 37 -35.81 13.36 -40.36
CA PRO A 37 -36.45 12.06 -40.27
C PRO A 37 -35.34 11.00 -40.42
N HIS A 38 -35.35 10.06 -39.49
CA HIS A 38 -34.56 8.84 -39.50
C HIS A 38 -34.47 8.29 -40.93
N LEU A 39 -33.29 8.36 -41.53
CA LEU A 39 -33.02 7.77 -42.83
C LEU A 39 -33.21 6.25 -42.66
N GLN A 40 -34.29 5.74 -43.24
CA GLN A 40 -34.74 4.37 -43.07
C GLN A 40 -33.79 3.43 -43.82
N TRP A 41 -32.69 3.03 -43.18
CA TRP A 41 -31.99 1.82 -43.56
C TRP A 41 -32.78 0.65 -43.01
N GLY A 42 -33.48 -0.04 -43.92
CA GLY A 42 -34.23 -1.24 -43.66
C GLY A 42 -33.33 -2.36 -43.15
N LEU A 43 -33.13 -2.39 -41.84
CA LEU A 43 -32.81 -3.60 -41.11
C LEU A 43 -34.09 -4.04 -40.43
N ARG A 44 -34.59 -5.20 -40.85
CA ARG A 44 -35.75 -5.84 -40.24
C ARG A 44 -35.54 -5.91 -38.73
N ALA A 45 -36.54 -5.43 -38.01
CA ALA A 45 -36.65 -5.52 -36.58
C ALA A 45 -36.46 -6.98 -36.13
N ALA A 46 -35.35 -7.25 -35.46
CA ALA A 46 -35.37 -8.07 -34.26
C ALA A 46 -35.33 -7.08 -33.10
N SER A 47 -36.49 -6.89 -32.47
CA SER A 47 -36.61 -6.17 -31.22
C SER A 47 -35.95 -7.03 -30.14
N ASP A 48 -34.78 -6.64 -29.66
CA ASP A 48 -34.34 -6.98 -28.31
C ASP A 48 -33.32 -5.94 -27.84
N ALA A 49 -33.63 -5.39 -26.67
CA ALA A 49 -32.87 -4.69 -25.63
C ALA A 49 -31.34 -4.37 -25.71
N GLU A 50 -30.63 -4.56 -26.81
CA GLU A 50 -29.15 -4.55 -26.81
C GLU A 50 -28.51 -3.17 -27.04
N VAL A 51 -29.23 -2.19 -27.57
CA VAL A 51 -28.62 -0.86 -27.84
C VAL A 51 -28.45 -0.03 -26.55
N LEU A 52 -29.24 -0.31 -25.51
CA LEU A 52 -29.03 0.27 -24.17
C LEU A 52 -27.95 -0.49 -23.36
N GLY A 53 -27.62 -1.72 -23.77
CA GLY A 53 -26.60 -2.55 -23.13
C GLY A 53 -25.18 -2.06 -23.40
N VAL A 54 -24.86 -1.73 -24.66
CA VAL A 54 -23.48 -1.37 -25.05
C VAL A 54 -23.05 -0.02 -24.46
N GLY A 55 -23.94 0.98 -24.45
CA GLY A 55 -23.65 2.30 -23.86
C GLY A 55 -23.47 2.25 -22.34
N LEU A 56 -24.34 1.52 -21.64
CA LEU A 56 -24.26 1.37 -20.17
C LEU A 56 -23.09 0.48 -19.74
N TRP A 57 -22.74 -0.52 -20.55
CA TRP A 57 -21.56 -1.37 -20.32
C TRP A 57 -20.25 -0.59 -20.48
N TRP A 58 -20.13 0.32 -21.44
CA TRP A 58 -18.97 1.22 -21.54
C TRP A 58 -18.89 2.22 -20.38
N VAL A 59 -20.01 2.71 -19.85
CA VAL A 59 -20.03 3.55 -18.63
C VAL A 59 -19.63 2.76 -17.38
N ALA A 60 -20.05 1.50 -17.26
CA ALA A 60 -19.65 0.59 -16.18
C ALA A 60 -18.16 0.18 -16.27
N VAL A 61 -17.64 -0.04 -17.48
CA VAL A 61 -16.20 -0.31 -17.71
C VAL A 61 -15.35 0.94 -17.46
N ALA A 62 -15.81 2.12 -17.89
CA ALA A 62 -15.15 3.39 -17.64
C ALA A 62 -15.12 3.75 -16.14
N THR A 63 -16.22 3.51 -15.40
CA THR A 63 -16.25 3.73 -13.94
C THR A 63 -15.51 2.65 -13.15
N ARG A 64 -15.20 1.49 -13.75
CA ARG A 64 -14.35 0.46 -13.13
C ARG A 64 -12.86 0.73 -13.32
N LEU A 65 -12.47 1.42 -14.39
CA LEU A 65 -11.11 1.94 -14.58
C LEU A 65 -10.89 3.28 -13.86
N VAL A 66 -11.96 4.04 -13.65
CA VAL A 66 -11.93 5.34 -12.97
C VAL A 66 -12.70 5.20 -11.66
N GLY A 67 -12.03 4.64 -10.64
CA GLY A 67 -12.60 4.50 -9.30
C GLY A 67 -13.20 5.82 -8.79
N PRO A 68 -14.22 5.78 -7.91
CA PRO A 68 -14.97 6.97 -7.53
C PRO A 68 -14.03 8.02 -6.95
N TRP A 69 -13.94 9.16 -7.64
CA TRP A 69 -13.27 10.36 -7.18
C TRP A 69 -14.08 10.90 -6.00
N ARG A 70 -13.84 10.33 -4.81
CA ARG A 70 -14.30 10.96 -3.57
C ARG A 70 -13.66 12.34 -3.52
N THR A 71 -14.54 13.33 -3.46
CA THR A 71 -14.24 14.73 -3.20
C THR A 71 -13.10 14.86 -2.21
N GLN A 72 -11.93 15.30 -2.70
CA GLN A 72 -10.83 15.71 -1.84
C GLN A 72 -11.33 16.88 -0.99
N ARG A 73 -11.66 16.54 0.26
CA ARG A 73 -11.78 17.51 1.36
C ARG A 73 -10.56 18.42 1.29
N ARG A 74 -10.77 19.75 1.24
CA ARG A 74 -9.71 20.76 1.17
C ARG A 74 -8.51 20.32 2.00
N VAL A 75 -7.40 20.09 1.32
CA VAL A 75 -6.10 19.85 1.94
C VAL A 75 -5.77 21.12 2.71
N GLY A 76 -5.71 21.03 4.05
CA GLY A 76 -5.11 22.08 4.88
C GLY A 76 -3.67 22.34 4.45
N PRO A 77 -3.01 23.41 4.91
CA PRO A 77 -1.67 23.81 4.44
C PRO A 77 -0.79 22.58 4.33
N GLU A 78 -0.20 22.39 3.14
CA GLU A 78 0.50 21.19 2.71
C GLU A 78 1.59 20.85 3.73
N ARG A 79 1.20 20.02 4.71
CA ARG A 79 2.11 19.49 5.72
C ARG A 79 3.22 18.81 4.96
N ASP A 80 4.46 19.28 5.18
CA ASP A 80 5.67 18.82 4.53
C ASP A 80 5.57 17.33 4.12
N PRO A 81 5.55 17.04 2.80
CA PRO A 81 5.30 15.69 2.30
C PRO A 81 6.34 14.69 2.84
N THR A 82 7.52 15.15 3.27
CA THR A 82 8.56 14.29 3.87
C THR A 82 8.21 13.87 5.30
N ARG A 83 7.54 14.73 6.08
CA ARG A 83 7.05 14.38 7.43
C ARG A 83 5.93 13.36 7.36
N GLN A 84 5.09 13.41 6.32
CA GLN A 84 3.96 12.51 6.15
C GLN A 84 4.27 11.25 5.31
N ALA A 85 5.46 11.17 4.70
CA ALA A 85 5.83 9.99 3.92
C ALA A 85 5.88 8.72 4.81
N VAL A 86 5.63 7.58 4.20
CA VAL A 86 5.87 6.26 4.78
C VAL A 86 7.16 5.75 4.15
N TYR A 87 8.10 5.30 4.97
CA TYR A 87 9.38 4.78 4.52
C TYR A 87 9.41 3.26 4.68
N VAL A 88 9.91 2.56 3.68
CA VAL A 88 10.07 1.10 3.68
C VAL A 88 11.45 0.76 3.14
N THR A 89 12.11 -0.26 3.68
CA THR A 89 13.36 -0.76 3.11
C THR A 89 13.08 -1.50 1.80
N ARG A 90 13.99 -1.39 0.83
CA ARG A 90 13.89 -2.13 -0.44
C ARG A 90 13.75 -3.63 -0.20
N GLY A 91 14.61 -4.21 0.64
CA GLY A 91 14.58 -5.63 0.95
C GLY A 91 13.23 -6.11 1.52
N LEU A 92 12.57 -5.31 2.37
CA LEU A 92 11.22 -5.66 2.84
C LEU A 92 10.20 -5.57 1.71
N LEU A 93 10.23 -4.52 0.91
CA LEU A 93 9.26 -4.34 -0.18
C LEU A 93 9.36 -5.48 -1.20
N ASP A 94 10.57 -5.85 -1.62
CA ASP A 94 10.81 -6.95 -2.54
C ASP A 94 10.28 -8.27 -1.98
N ALA A 95 10.54 -8.54 -0.70
CA ALA A 95 10.04 -9.73 -0.03
C ALA A 95 8.50 -9.78 0.00
N LEU A 96 7.85 -8.64 0.25
CA LEU A 96 6.38 -8.52 0.25
C LEU A 96 5.78 -8.79 -1.14
N LEU A 97 6.34 -8.17 -2.18
CA LEU A 97 5.86 -8.32 -3.55
C LEU A 97 6.07 -9.74 -4.07
N ASN A 98 7.25 -10.31 -3.87
CA ASN A 98 7.54 -11.71 -4.24
C ASN A 98 6.62 -12.69 -3.50
N ARG A 99 6.31 -12.43 -2.23
CA ARG A 99 5.39 -13.27 -1.46
C ARG A 99 3.96 -13.16 -1.98
N ALA A 100 3.50 -11.95 -2.31
CA ALA A 100 2.18 -11.75 -2.91
C ALA A 100 2.05 -12.45 -4.26
N ALA A 101 3.07 -12.34 -5.13
CA ALA A 101 3.11 -13.02 -6.42
C ALA A 101 3.04 -14.55 -6.29
N ARG A 102 3.74 -15.13 -5.30
CA ARG A 102 3.69 -16.58 -5.03
C ARG A 102 2.38 -17.05 -4.45
N ALA A 103 1.70 -16.19 -3.69
CA ALA A 103 0.43 -16.54 -3.06
C ALA A 103 -0.74 -16.47 -4.05
N GLU A 104 -0.63 -15.73 -5.15
CA GLU A 104 -1.66 -15.65 -6.19
C GLU A 104 -2.10 -17.06 -6.63
N PRO A 105 -3.42 -17.36 -6.63
CA PRO A 105 -4.58 -16.46 -6.57
C PRO A 105 -5.04 -16.03 -5.16
N SER A 106 -4.39 -16.50 -4.10
CA SER A 106 -4.77 -16.21 -2.72
C SER A 106 -4.32 -14.83 -2.24
N ARG A 107 -5.01 -14.31 -1.22
CA ARG A 107 -4.67 -13.07 -0.53
C ARG A 107 -3.68 -13.33 0.60
N GLU A 108 -2.66 -12.49 0.69
CA GLU A 108 -1.72 -12.42 1.81
C GLU A 108 -2.08 -11.24 2.73
N SER A 109 -1.86 -11.43 4.03
CA SER A 109 -2.01 -10.38 5.04
C SER A 109 -0.94 -10.57 6.11
N LEU A 110 -0.02 -9.60 6.24
CA LEU A 110 1.20 -9.74 7.02
C LEU A 110 1.37 -8.52 7.93
N SER A 111 1.70 -8.75 9.19
CA SER A 111 2.01 -7.66 10.13
C SER A 111 3.44 -7.17 9.93
N LEU A 112 3.63 -5.85 9.95
CA LEU A 112 4.92 -5.22 9.70
C LEU A 112 5.38 -4.42 10.91
N GLY A 113 6.70 -4.42 11.12
CA GLY A 113 7.39 -3.63 12.13
C GLY A 113 8.28 -2.56 11.50
N THR A 114 8.77 -1.65 12.34
CA THR A 114 9.66 -0.56 11.94
C THR A 114 10.95 -0.60 12.73
N THR A 115 12.04 -0.21 12.09
CA THR A 115 13.33 0.10 12.71
C THR A 115 13.56 1.61 12.61
N ALA A 116 14.23 2.21 13.60
CA ALA A 116 14.60 3.62 13.54
C ALA A 116 15.68 3.82 12.45
N ALA A 117 15.63 4.91 11.69
CA ALA A 117 16.58 5.14 10.61
C ALA A 117 18.05 5.16 11.07
N GLY A 118 18.33 5.61 12.29
CA GLY A 118 19.67 5.60 12.87
C GLY A 118 20.22 4.20 13.14
N GLU A 119 19.36 3.17 13.17
CA GLU A 119 19.73 1.76 13.33
C GLU A 119 19.84 1.04 11.97
N LEU A 120 19.70 1.76 10.86
CA LEU A 120 19.84 1.22 9.51
C LEU A 120 21.10 1.81 8.84
N ASP A 121 21.82 0.97 8.10
CA ASP A 121 22.88 1.40 7.18
C ASP A 121 22.23 1.78 5.84
N GLY A 122 22.53 2.96 5.30
CA GLY A 122 21.93 3.49 4.07
C GLY A 122 20.72 4.44 4.28
N ALA A 123 20.37 4.73 5.53
CA ALA A 123 19.26 5.62 5.90
C ALA A 123 19.71 6.98 6.50
N GLU A 124 20.98 7.37 6.33
CA GLU A 124 21.61 8.54 6.97
C GLU A 124 21.00 9.88 6.54
N SER A 125 20.28 9.90 5.41
CA SER A 125 19.56 11.08 4.92
C SER A 125 18.24 11.38 5.66
N LEU A 126 17.80 10.46 6.53
CA LEU A 126 16.59 10.61 7.34
C LEU A 126 16.95 11.02 8.78
N ASP A 127 15.97 11.61 9.48
CA ASP A 127 16.09 11.80 10.93
C ASP A 127 16.32 10.45 11.63
N ALA A 128 17.29 10.38 12.54
CA ALA A 128 17.69 9.11 13.17
C ALA A 128 16.53 8.39 13.88
N THR A 129 15.53 9.12 14.39
CA THR A 129 14.36 8.55 15.06
C THR A 129 13.24 8.18 14.10
N ARG A 130 13.41 8.45 12.80
CA ARG A 130 12.39 8.22 11.79
C ARG A 130 12.07 6.73 11.68
N PRO A 131 10.80 6.31 11.83
CA PRO A 131 10.46 4.91 11.64
C PRO A 131 10.48 4.54 10.15
N VAL A 132 11.16 3.44 9.84
CA VAL A 132 11.25 2.82 8.51
C VAL A 132 10.75 1.38 8.62
N PHE A 133 9.77 0.99 7.80
CA PHE A 133 9.27 -0.38 7.76
C PHE A 133 10.36 -1.31 7.21
N SER A 134 10.78 -2.29 8.01
CA SER A 134 11.99 -3.08 7.74
C SER A 134 11.81 -4.59 7.87
N HIS A 135 10.81 -5.07 8.62
CA HIS A 135 10.68 -6.49 8.94
C HIS A 135 9.22 -6.93 9.11
N PHE A 136 9.03 -8.25 9.00
CA PHE A 136 7.79 -8.94 9.37
C PHE A 136 7.70 -9.09 10.89
N VAL A 137 6.54 -8.85 11.47
CA VAL A 137 6.26 -9.18 12.87
C VAL A 137 5.60 -10.54 12.92
N HIS A 138 6.32 -11.54 13.43
CA HIS A 138 5.79 -12.88 13.62
C HIS A 138 4.93 -12.94 14.90
N PRO A 139 3.73 -13.55 14.87
CA PRO A 139 2.86 -13.66 16.06
C PRO A 139 3.55 -14.35 17.26
N SER A 140 4.52 -15.22 17.00
CA SER A 140 5.19 -16.01 18.04
C SER A 140 6.27 -15.27 18.82
N ALA A 141 6.62 -14.03 18.44
CA ALA A 141 7.46 -13.15 19.27
C ALA A 141 6.82 -12.85 20.63
N GLY A 142 5.60 -13.36 20.85
CA GLY A 142 4.92 -13.31 22.11
C GLY A 142 4.56 -14.53 22.92
N ALA A 143 4.86 -15.71 22.42
CA ALA A 143 4.67 -16.90 23.24
C ALA A 143 5.75 -17.01 24.34
N ALA A 144 6.94 -16.41 24.15
CA ALA A 144 8.08 -16.59 25.04
C ALA A 144 7.98 -15.85 26.39
N VAL A 145 7.21 -14.76 26.49
CA VAL A 145 7.06 -13.97 27.74
C VAL A 145 5.81 -14.34 28.54
N ARG A 146 4.87 -15.07 27.92
CA ARG A 146 3.63 -15.56 28.54
C ARG A 146 3.87 -16.60 29.64
N GLY A 147 5.04 -17.24 29.64
CA GLY A 147 5.39 -18.30 30.58
C GLY A 147 5.73 -17.83 32.00
N VAL A 148 6.11 -16.56 32.20
CA VAL A 148 6.67 -16.09 33.49
C VAL A 148 5.75 -15.12 34.24
N PHE A 149 4.94 -14.32 33.52
CA PHE A 149 4.16 -13.26 34.15
C PHE A 149 2.64 -13.43 34.05
N GLY A 150 2.13 -14.49 33.40
CA GLY A 150 0.67 -14.72 33.24
C GLY A 150 -0.07 -13.61 32.47
N VAL A 151 0.66 -12.60 31.99
CA VAL A 151 0.20 -11.49 31.17
C VAL A 151 0.91 -11.60 29.83
N ASP A 152 0.15 -11.46 28.75
CA ASP A 152 0.70 -11.35 27.41
C ASP A 152 1.42 -9.98 27.28
N LEU A 153 2.68 -9.93 27.71
CA LEU A 153 3.56 -8.75 27.52
C LEU A 153 4.06 -8.64 26.08
N SER A 154 3.60 -9.54 25.24
CA SER A 154 4.25 -9.77 24.02
C SER A 154 3.52 -9.09 22.89
N THR A 155 4.12 -8.01 22.44
CA THR A 155 3.47 -7.09 21.51
C THR A 155 2.18 -6.56 22.13
N ALA A 156 2.31 -5.58 23.05
CA ALA A 156 1.15 -4.85 23.56
C ALA A 156 0.18 -4.49 22.41
N PRO A 157 -1.14 -4.69 22.57
CA PRO A 157 -2.13 -4.43 21.53
C PRO A 157 -1.97 -3.00 21.01
N GLY A 158 -1.49 -2.84 19.78
CA GLY A 158 -1.13 -1.53 19.20
C GLY A 158 0.32 -1.36 18.74
N ARG A 159 1.18 -2.38 18.92
CA ARG A 159 2.63 -2.30 18.61
C ARG A 159 3.07 -2.69 17.20
N THR A 160 2.18 -3.14 16.30
CA THR A 160 2.53 -3.29 14.88
C THR A 160 2.09 -2.04 14.11
N PRO A 161 3.03 -1.14 13.75
CA PRO A 161 2.69 0.13 13.11
C PRO A 161 2.07 -0.07 11.71
N GLY A 162 2.24 -1.24 11.09
CA GLY A 162 1.67 -1.46 9.78
C GLY A 162 1.27 -2.89 9.45
N GLN A 163 0.56 -2.99 8.34
CA GLN A 163 0.13 -4.24 7.75
C GLN A 163 0.29 -4.19 6.24
N PHE A 164 0.74 -5.30 5.65
CA PHE A 164 0.70 -5.51 4.22
C PHE A 164 -0.51 -6.38 3.85
N VAL A 165 -1.12 -6.07 2.72
CA VAL A 165 -2.22 -6.84 2.17
C VAL A 165 -2.13 -6.91 0.64
N SER A 166 -2.25 -8.13 0.09
CA SER A 166 -2.32 -8.31 -1.37
C SER A 166 -3.77 -8.33 -1.87
N HIS A 167 -4.02 -7.75 -3.05
CA HIS A 167 -5.32 -7.74 -3.72
C HIS A 167 -5.20 -8.33 -5.13
N PRO A 168 -5.12 -9.67 -5.29
CA PRO A 168 -4.97 -10.30 -6.61
C PRO A 168 -6.06 -9.90 -7.63
N TRP A 169 -7.29 -9.68 -7.17
CA TRP A 169 -8.42 -9.24 -8.00
C TRP A 169 -9.08 -7.95 -7.50
N GLY A 170 -8.40 -7.23 -6.62
CA GLY A 170 -8.92 -6.05 -5.97
C GLY A 170 -8.27 -4.76 -6.48
N PRO A 171 -8.78 -3.60 -6.04
CA PRO A 171 -8.17 -2.32 -6.37
C PRO A 171 -6.87 -2.10 -5.59
N LEU A 172 -5.98 -1.24 -6.13
CA LEU A 172 -4.87 -0.64 -5.40
C LEU A 172 -5.40 0.45 -4.44
N ALA A 173 -6.20 0.02 -3.48
CA ALA A 173 -6.83 0.87 -2.48
C ALA A 173 -7.14 0.07 -1.23
N ALA A 174 -7.03 0.72 -0.07
CA ALA A 174 -7.53 0.17 1.18
C ALA A 174 -9.06 -0.02 1.11
N THR A 175 -9.54 -1.23 1.39
CA THR A 175 -10.96 -1.58 1.40
C THR A 175 -11.49 -1.77 2.83
N LYS A 176 -12.83 -1.83 2.98
CA LYS A 176 -13.47 -2.13 4.27
C LYS A 176 -13.13 -3.52 4.83
N ARG A 177 -12.63 -4.43 3.98
CA ARG A 177 -12.21 -5.79 4.38
C ARG A 177 -10.76 -5.82 4.89
N ASP A 178 -10.07 -4.69 4.89
CA ASP A 178 -8.67 -4.59 5.26
C ASP A 178 -8.63 -4.15 6.72
N THR A 179 -7.78 -4.80 7.52
CA THR A 179 -7.56 -4.31 8.89
C THR A 179 -6.69 -3.05 8.79
N LEU A 180 -7.31 -1.90 9.06
CA LEU A 180 -6.63 -0.61 8.96
C LEU A 180 -5.77 -0.36 10.20
N ARG A 181 -4.53 -0.82 10.15
CA ARG A 181 -3.44 -0.39 11.06
C ARG A 181 -3.08 1.07 10.82
N GLU A 182 -2.15 1.63 11.60
CA GLU A 182 -1.69 3.02 11.39
C GLU A 182 -1.28 3.27 9.92
N VAL A 183 -0.55 2.31 9.35
CA VAL A 183 -0.22 2.25 7.93
C VAL A 183 -0.64 0.91 7.34
N VAL A 184 -1.30 0.92 6.18
CA VAL A 184 -1.57 -0.29 5.40
C VAL A 184 -0.92 -0.18 4.04
N PHE A 185 -0.06 -1.15 3.71
CA PHE A 185 0.47 -1.35 2.37
C PHE A 185 -0.48 -2.26 1.61
N VAL A 186 -0.96 -1.79 0.46
CA VAL A 186 -1.76 -2.60 -0.47
C VAL A 186 -0.95 -2.80 -1.72
N ALA A 187 -0.83 -4.04 -2.19
CA ALA A 187 -0.23 -4.36 -3.48
C ALA A 187 -1.20 -5.13 -4.39
N VAL A 188 -1.05 -4.97 -5.70
CA VAL A 188 -1.84 -5.63 -6.75
C VAL A 188 -0.93 -6.21 -7.83
N PRO A 189 -1.40 -7.16 -8.66
CA PRO A 189 -0.67 -7.57 -9.86
C PRO A 189 -0.38 -6.39 -10.80
N PRO A 190 0.74 -6.39 -11.53
CA PRO A 190 1.69 -7.49 -11.69
C PRO A 190 2.82 -7.55 -10.63
N TRP A 191 2.60 -6.96 -9.44
CA TRP A 191 3.49 -7.07 -8.27
C TRP A 191 4.84 -6.35 -8.42
N ASP A 192 4.84 -5.22 -9.12
CA ASP A 192 5.98 -4.30 -9.21
C ASP A 192 5.87 -3.11 -8.23
N ASP A 193 6.92 -2.30 -8.17
CA ASP A 193 7.05 -1.13 -7.28
C ASP A 193 5.96 -0.05 -7.50
N ASP A 194 5.43 0.08 -8.71
CA ASP A 194 4.34 1.03 -9.01
C ASP A 194 2.97 0.47 -8.61
N CYS A 195 2.89 -0.84 -8.36
CA CYS A 195 1.67 -1.56 -7.98
C CYS A 195 1.52 -1.77 -6.47
N VAL A 196 2.22 -0.96 -5.68
CA VAL A 196 2.08 -0.88 -4.22
C VAL A 196 1.77 0.55 -3.76
N ALA A 197 0.94 0.68 -2.72
CA ALA A 197 0.64 1.97 -2.12
C ALA A 197 0.41 1.86 -0.61
N ALA A 198 0.81 2.91 0.12
CA ALA A 198 0.55 3.05 1.55
C ALA A 198 -0.72 3.88 1.81
N PHE A 199 -1.51 3.48 2.80
CA PHE A 199 -2.74 4.13 3.21
C PHE A 199 -2.75 4.34 4.73
N ASP A 200 -3.36 5.43 5.19
CA ASP A 200 -3.61 5.64 6.61
C ASP A 200 -4.91 4.95 7.06
N ARG A 201 -5.22 5.04 8.37
CA ARG A 201 -6.46 4.48 8.96
C ARG A 201 -7.76 5.01 8.35
N ALA A 202 -7.73 6.16 7.69
CA ALA A 202 -8.89 6.73 7.01
C ALA A 202 -8.99 6.27 5.54
N GLY A 203 -8.08 5.40 5.09
CA GLY A 203 -7.98 4.96 3.70
C GLY A 203 -7.40 6.02 2.76
N ARG A 204 -6.76 7.08 3.29
CA ARG A 204 -6.12 8.10 2.46
C ARG A 204 -4.72 7.64 2.08
N ARG A 205 -4.38 7.78 0.80
CA ARG A 205 -3.06 7.44 0.28
C ARG A 205 -2.00 8.31 0.94
N ARG A 206 -0.91 7.69 1.37
CA ARG A 206 0.28 8.35 1.91
C ARG A 206 1.41 8.23 0.89
N PRO A 207 2.27 9.26 0.75
CA PRO A 207 3.48 9.13 -0.05
C PRO A 207 4.31 7.95 0.46
N LEU A 208 4.66 7.01 -0.42
CA LEU A 208 5.53 5.88 -0.10
C LEU A 208 6.93 6.18 -0.64
N ARG A 209 7.96 5.98 0.18
CA ARG A 209 9.36 6.10 -0.21
C ARG A 209 10.11 4.83 0.15
N VAL A 210 10.79 4.28 -0.84
CA VAL A 210 11.68 3.13 -0.68
C VAL A 210 13.08 3.65 -0.35
N VAL A 211 13.68 3.07 0.69
CA VAL A 211 15.04 3.36 1.12
C VAL A 211 15.88 2.11 0.90
N ASP A 212 17.05 2.27 0.31
CA ASP A 212 18.02 1.19 0.13
C ASP A 212 18.85 1.11 1.41
N ALA A 213 18.30 0.43 2.42
CA ALA A 213 18.88 0.37 3.75
C ALA A 213 18.64 -0.98 4.41
N GLU A 214 19.61 -1.41 5.20
CA GLU A 214 19.63 -2.70 5.89
C GLU A 214 19.84 -2.49 7.40
N PRO A 215 19.34 -3.41 8.26
CA PRO A 215 19.64 -3.36 9.68
C PRO A 215 21.15 -3.35 9.94
N ARG A 216 21.62 -2.41 10.77
CA ARG A 216 22.99 -2.44 11.27
C ARG A 216 23.21 -3.75 12.03
N GLU A 217 24.30 -4.44 11.71
CA GLU A 217 24.74 -5.57 12.53
C GLU A 217 25.18 -5.02 13.89
N SER A 218 24.27 -5.03 14.88
CA SER A 218 24.67 -4.84 16.26
C SER A 218 25.48 -6.08 16.67
N PHE A 219 26.80 -6.03 16.51
CA PHE A 219 27.65 -6.97 17.23
C PHE A 219 27.37 -6.78 18.72
N ASP A 220 26.76 -7.79 19.33
CA ASP A 220 26.61 -7.94 20.78
C ASP A 220 28.02 -8.19 21.38
N GLU A 221 28.92 -7.21 21.26
CA GLU A 221 30.27 -7.21 21.86
C GLU A 221 30.23 -6.68 23.30
N ALA A 222 29.13 -6.92 24.01
CA ALA A 222 29.00 -6.60 25.44
C ALA A 222 28.87 -7.87 26.31
N VAL A 223 28.58 -9.04 25.71
CA VAL A 223 28.49 -10.34 26.41
C VAL A 223 29.59 -11.29 25.93
N SER A 224 30.83 -10.80 25.81
CA SER A 224 32.01 -11.68 25.67
C SER A 224 33.24 -11.22 26.47
N ALA A 225 33.16 -10.05 27.13
CA ALA A 225 34.21 -9.56 28.02
C ALA A 225 34.02 -9.97 29.50
N ALA A 226 32.92 -10.64 29.84
CA ALA A 226 32.75 -11.26 31.16
C ALA A 226 33.23 -12.71 31.10
N GLY A 227 34.53 -12.92 31.35
CA GLY A 227 35.07 -14.25 31.63
C GLY A 227 34.31 -14.92 32.79
N PRO A 228 34.38 -16.26 32.93
CA PRO A 228 33.59 -16.98 33.93
C PRO A 228 33.99 -16.52 35.33
N ALA A 229 33.14 -15.70 35.95
CA ALA A 229 33.29 -15.30 37.34
C ALA A 229 33.14 -16.56 38.20
N ALA A 230 34.17 -16.80 38.99
CA ALA A 230 34.32 -17.94 39.88
C ALA A 230 33.09 -18.16 40.79
N SER A 231 32.81 -19.43 41.05
CA SER A 231 31.81 -19.87 42.03
C SER A 231 31.97 -19.16 43.38
N PRO A 232 30.87 -18.77 44.05
CA PRO A 232 30.97 -18.20 45.39
C PRO A 232 31.48 -19.26 46.39
N PRO A 233 32.32 -18.89 47.38
CA PRO A 233 32.75 -19.82 48.41
C PRO A 233 31.59 -20.19 49.33
N THR A 234 31.52 -21.47 49.68
CA THR A 234 30.62 -22.07 50.67
C THR A 234 30.77 -21.38 52.03
N PRO A 235 29.69 -20.98 52.72
CA PRO A 235 29.81 -20.45 54.07
C PRO A 235 30.16 -21.58 55.05
N THR A 236 31.32 -21.46 55.69
CA THR A 236 31.73 -22.21 56.89
C THR A 236 30.72 -21.99 58.01
N PRO A 237 30.21 -23.04 58.68
CA PRO A 237 29.46 -22.86 59.91
C PRO A 237 30.41 -22.43 61.04
N ALA A 238 30.11 -21.29 61.68
CA ALA A 238 30.80 -20.84 62.88
C ALA A 238 30.17 -21.51 64.12
N ASP A 239 31.07 -22.12 64.90
CA ASP A 239 31.03 -22.82 66.18
C ASP A 239 29.88 -22.59 67.18
N GLY A 240 29.55 -23.68 67.90
CA GLY A 240 28.76 -23.74 69.13
C GLY A 240 28.40 -25.17 69.52
#